data_AF-A0A7Z0TG69-F1
#
_entry.id   AF-A0A7Z0TG69-F1
#
_cell.length_a   1.000
_cell.length_b   1.000
_cell.length_c   1.000
_cell.angle_alpha   90.00
_cell.angle_beta   90.00
_cell.angle_gamma   90.00
#
_symmetry.space_group_name_H-M   'P 1'
#
loop_
_entity.id
_entity.type
_entity.pdbx_description
1 polymer ?
#
loop_
_entity_poly.entity_id
_entity_poly.type
_entity_poly.pdbx_seq_one_letter_code
_entity_poly.pdbx_strand_id
1 'polypeptide(L)' 'MSDELWSLIEPLLPEPGPKLVAGQPRVPDRQALCGILFVLHTGIQWEYLPQEFGFRSGMPCWRRLAA' A
#
# COMPACT_ATOMS: atom_id res chain seq x y z
N MET A 1 9.72 5.42 -5.10
CA MET A 1 10.52 4.20 -4.84
C MET A 1 11.15 3.76 -6.15
N SER A 2 12.47 3.62 -6.23
CA SER A 2 13.16 3.17 -7.45
C SER A 2 12.82 1.71 -7.77
N ASP A 3 13.00 1.32 -9.03
CA ASP A 3 12.74 -0.06 -9.47
C ASP A 3 13.75 -1.05 -8.87
N GLU A 4 15.01 -0.64 -8.70
CA GLU A 4 16.04 -1.45 -8.04
C GLU A 4 15.67 -1.79 -6.59
N LEU A 5 15.24 -0.80 -5.82
CA LEU A 5 14.80 -1.02 -4.44
C LEU A 5 13.53 -1.88 -4.40
N TRP A 6 12.60 -1.65 -5.33
CA TRP A 6 11.40 -2.47 -5.42
C TRP A 6 11.73 -3.94 -5.70
N SER A 7 12.67 -4.22 -6.61
CA SER A 7 13.09 -5.59 -6.93
C SER A 7 13.69 -6.34 -5.74
N LEU A 8 14.24 -5.62 -4.75
CA LEU A 8 14.74 -6.22 -3.51
C LEU A 8 13.62 -6.46 -2.49
N ILE A 9 12.61 -5.60 -2.45
CA ILE A 9 11.52 -5.64 -1.46
C ILE A 9 10.41 -6.59 -1.88
N GLU A 10 10.01 -6.57 -3.16
CA GLU A 10 8.92 -7.38 -3.71
C GLU A 10 8.96 -8.86 -3.28
N PRO A 11 10.09 -9.59 -3.36
CA PRO A 11 10.14 -11.00 -2.96
C PRO A 11 10.01 -11.23 -1.45
N LEU A 12 10.16 -10.19 -0.62
CA LEU A 12 10.02 -10.27 0.84
C LEU A 12 8.57 -10.09 1.30
N LEU A 13 7.69 -9.62 0.41
CA LEU A 13 6.30 -9.39 0.74
C LEU A 13 5.53 -10.71 0.79
N PRO A 14 4.60 -10.86 1.75
CA PRO A 14 3.77 -12.05 1.83
C PRO A 14 2.87 -12.16 0.62
N GLU A 15 2.66 -13.38 0.13
CA GLU A 15 1.71 -13.62 -0.96
C GLU A 15 0.31 -13.18 -0.54
N PRO A 16 -0.46 -12.53 -1.44
CA PRO A 16 -1.82 -12.13 -1.15
C PRO A 16 -2.68 -13.35 -0.80
N GLY A 17 -3.30 -13.32 0.39
CA GLY A 17 -4.30 -14.32 0.76
C GLY A 17 -5.47 -14.40 -0.22
N PRO A 18 -6.19 -15.53 -0.27
CA PRO A 18 -7.27 -15.76 -1.22
C PRO A 18 -8.39 -14.72 -1.07
N LYS A 19 -8.91 -14.24 -2.20
CA LYS A 19 -10.02 -13.28 -2.22
C LYS A 19 -11.32 -14.01 -1.89
N LEU A 20 -11.86 -13.80 -0.69
CA LEU A 20 -13.10 -14.43 -0.22
C LEU A 20 -14.36 -13.84 -0.87
N VAL A 21 -14.32 -12.60 -1.34
CA VAL A 21 -15.46 -11.88 -1.92
C VAL A 21 -15.03 -11.10 -3.16
N ALA A 22 -15.88 -11.11 -4.19
CA ALA A 22 -15.73 -10.23 -5.35
C ALA A 22 -15.95 -8.78 -4.92
N GLY A 23 -14.90 -7.97 -5.02
CA GLY A 23 -14.89 -6.58 -4.60
C GLY A 23 -13.77 -5.81 -5.27
N GLN A 24 -13.56 -4.57 -4.84
CA GLN A 24 -12.58 -3.66 -5.44
C GLN A 24 -11.20 -4.35 -5.61
N PRO A 25 -10.52 -4.17 -6.75
CA PRO A 25 -9.18 -4.71 -6.95
C PRO A 25 -8.25 -4.31 -5.80
N ARG A 26 -7.37 -5.24 -5.41
CA ARG A 26 -6.34 -4.95 -4.42
C ARG A 26 -5.41 -3.91 -5.03
N VAL A 27 -5.15 -2.82 -4.31
CA VAL A 27 -4.15 -1.81 -4.73
C VAL A 27 -2.82 -2.54 -4.93
N PRO A 28 -2.00 -2.29 -5.97
CA PRO A 28 -0.67 -2.88 -6.10
C PRO A 28 0.18 -2.75 -4.82
N ASP A 29 0.97 -3.78 -4.49
CA ASP A 29 1.78 -3.78 -3.26
C ASP A 29 2.79 -2.63 -3.25
N ARG A 30 3.39 -2.32 -4.41
CA ARG A 30 4.31 -1.19 -4.58
C ARG A 30 3.69 0.14 -4.18
N GLN A 31 2.46 0.39 -4.63
CA GLN A 31 1.74 1.61 -4.29
C GLN A 31 1.48 1.65 -2.79
N ALA A 32 0.92 0.57 -2.22
CA ALA A 32 0.63 0.54 -0.79
C ALA A 32 1.86 0.76 0.07
N LEU A 33 3.01 0.17 -0.27
CA LEU A 33 4.25 0.41 0.45
C LEU A 33 4.66 1.89 0.36
N CYS A 34 4.60 2.52 -0.82
CA CYS A 34 4.84 3.96 -0.96
C CYS A 34 3.91 4.79 -0.07
N GLY A 35 2.61 4.46 -0.03
CA GLY A 35 1.63 5.16 0.79
C GLY A 35 1.87 5.01 2.30
N ILE A 36 2.24 3.80 2.75
CA ILE A 36 2.61 3.53 4.15
C ILE A 36 3.85 4.35 4.52
N LEU A 37 4.90 4.29 3.71
CA LEU A 37 6.13 5.05 3.96
C LEU A 37 5.89 6.56 3.98
N PHE A 38 5.03 7.07 3.09
CA PHE A 38 4.68 8.49 3.06
C PHE A 38 3.99 8.93 4.37
N VAL A 39 3.01 8.16 4.85
CA VAL A 39 2.31 8.44 6.12
C VAL A 39 3.28 8.37 7.30
N LEU A 40 4.13 7.34 7.35
CA LEU A 40 5.14 7.20 8.42
C LEU A 40 6.18 8.32 8.41
N HIS A 41 6.54 8.84 7.23
CA HIS A 41 7.50 9.92 7.08
C HIS A 41 6.90 11.30 7.43
N THR A 42 5.65 11.56 7.02
CA THR A 42 5.01 12.87 7.16
C THR A 42 4.17 13.01 8.42
N GLY A 43 3.75 11.90 9.03
CA GLY A 43 2.89 11.88 10.21
C GLY A 43 1.43 12.27 9.95
N ILE A 44 1.01 12.39 8.69
CA ILE A 44 -0.37 12.73 8.35
C ILE A 44 -1.33 11.59 8.71
N GLN A 45 -2.61 11.91 8.91
CA GLN A 45 -3.64 10.88 9.06
C GLN A 45 -3.88 10.14 7.74
N TRP A 46 -4.31 8.88 7.82
CA TRP A 46 -4.55 8.03 6.64
C TRP A 46 -5.61 8.60 5.68
N GLU A 47 -6.59 9.37 6.17
CA GLU A 47 -7.57 10.02 5.30
C GLU A 47 -6.96 11.12 4.41
N TYR A 48 -5.84 11.71 4.82
CA TYR A 48 -5.16 12.78 4.08
C TYR A 48 -4.09 12.28 3.11
N LEU A 49 -3.94 10.96 2.94
CA LEU A 49 -3.00 10.41 1.97
C LEU A 49 -3.36 10.92 0.56
N PRO A 50 -2.43 11.55 -0.18
CA PRO A 50 -2.73 12.12 -1.49
C PRO A 50 -3.27 11.07 -2.47
N GLN A 51 -4.35 11.41 -3.16
CA GLN A 51 -4.98 10.53 -4.15
C GLN A 51 -4.10 10.32 -5.39
N GLU A 52 -3.10 11.18 -5.59
CA GLU A 52 -2.09 11.12 -6.66
C GLU A 52 -1.31 9.79 -6.67
N PHE A 53 -1.23 9.10 -5.53
CA PHE A 53 -0.65 7.77 -5.45
C PHE A 53 -1.55 6.65 -6.01
N GLY A 54 -2.73 6.98 -6.56
CA GLY A 54 -3.69 6.03 -7.11
C GLY A 54 -4.65 5.45 -6.08
N PHE A 55 -4.71 6.05 -4.89
CA PHE A 55 -5.62 5.63 -3.81
C PHE A 55 -6.91 6.44 -3.81
N ARG A 56 -8.03 5.79 -3.47
CA ARG A 56 -9.27 6.51 -3.08
C ARG A 56 -9.23 7.00 -1.63
N SER A 57 -8.45 6.35 -0.77
CA SER A 57 -8.17 6.73 0.63
C SER A 57 -6.92 5.99 1.12
N GLY A 58 -6.32 6.39 2.25
CA GLY A 58 -5.21 5.64 2.87
C GLY A 58 -5.63 4.35 3.58
N MET A 59 -6.93 4.03 3.63
CA MET A 59 -7.43 2.81 4.30
C MET A 59 -6.85 1.50 3.74
N PRO A 60 -6.64 1.30 2.43
CA PRO A 60 -5.99 0.11 1.91
C PRO A 60 -4.53 -0.06 2.39
N CYS A 61 -3.82 1.05 2.65
CA CYS A 61 -2.48 1.03 3.24
C CYS A 61 -2.53 0.63 4.71
N TRP A 62 -3.43 1.25 5.48
CA TRP A 62 -3.63 0.90 6.88
C TRP A 62 -4.01 -0.57 7.09
N ARG A 63 -4.98 -1.09 6.30
CA ARG A 63 -5.41 -2.49 6.36
C ARG A 63 -4.28 -3.48 6.04
N ARG A 64 -3.28 -3.08 5.25
CA ARG A 64 -2.09 -3.89 4.97
C ARG A 64 -1.09 -3.87 6.10
N LEU A 65 -0.89 -2.71 6.73
CA LEU A 65 0.02 -2.58 7.86
C LEU A 65 -0.50 -3.31 9.11
N ALA A 66 -1.83 -3.35 9.27
CA ALA A 66 -2.49 -3.99 10.40
C ALA A 66 -2.77 -5.49 10.22
N ALA A 67 -2.40 -6.09 9.08
CA ALA A 67 -2.59 -7.51 8.76
C ALA A 67 -1.33 -8.31 9.03
#